data_AF-A0A7K0DRQ0-F1
#
_entry.id   AF-A0A7K0DRQ0-F1
#
_cell.length_a   1.000
_cell.length_b   1.000
_cell.length_c   1.000
_cell.angle_alpha   90.00
_cell.angle_beta   90.00
_cell.angle_gamma   90.00
#
_symmetry.space_group_name_H-M   'P 1'
#
loop_
_entity.id
_entity.type
_entity.pdbx_description
1 polymer ?
#
loop_
_entity_poly.entity_id
_entity_poly.type
_entity_poly.pdbx_seq_one_letter_code
_entity_poly.pdbx_strand_id
1 'polypeptide(L)'
;MSTSLVPETCGTPRLRTRKWCTSADGNEAESAWVAAAEWIRPKVGHFRPVSLRPADETAFDAGVSHRAPVTMEGVQGVSLFELACALNMFGQRAESQVVAGRVLGEIVHDSLASLAQFRMIANSGVTGLPRTCYPYSEQGISALCALTDIVDSESLPGAVEDIRRLGAWLEARSTEAFRDAHLKNRIWVTSETAEELVVRLCTASTDDLRAEIMGSVVDVDFESTCRDVTQWDDVAHILFFEMSGFDPLVAERDVLREYEKCWGPVGDREELLRTVLMRSTREACRRLWYADKLPRTYLRRYAMESTDTFLDLAAWAAGRLDDVDHLARLLAYLRQAFEHQPHTVPYRRYPHIPALLP
;
A
#
# COMPACT_ATOMS: atom_id res chain seq x y z
N MET A 1 19.86 52.35 -2.52
CA MET A 1 19.82 51.42 -1.39
C MET A 1 18.42 50.83 -1.32
N SER A 2 18.25 49.62 -1.85
CA SER A 2 17.00 48.87 -1.78
C SER A 2 17.40 47.43 -1.48
N THR A 3 17.20 47.02 -0.23
CA THR A 3 17.42 45.66 0.24
C THR A 3 16.22 44.82 -0.18
N SER A 4 16.42 44.03 -1.24
CA SER A 4 15.50 42.97 -1.63
C SER A 4 15.55 41.87 -0.58
N LEU A 5 14.46 41.71 0.17
CA LEU A 5 14.23 40.59 1.07
C LEU A 5 13.88 39.37 0.22
N VAL A 6 14.84 38.45 0.12
CA VAL A 6 14.58 37.07 -0.32
C VAL A 6 13.69 36.42 0.74
N PRO A 7 12.57 35.77 0.39
CA PRO A 7 11.81 35.02 1.37
C PRO A 7 12.62 33.79 1.78
N GLU A 8 12.89 33.69 3.08
CA GLU A 8 13.45 32.51 3.71
C GLU A 8 12.65 31.27 3.28
N THR A 9 13.37 30.29 2.74
CA THR A 9 12.84 28.97 2.47
C THR A 9 12.35 28.37 3.79
N CYS A 10 11.03 28.26 3.92
CA CYS A 10 10.41 27.40 4.93
C CYS A 10 10.98 25.99 4.75
N GLY A 11 11.91 25.60 5.62
CA GLY A 11 12.39 24.23 5.70
C GLY A 11 11.19 23.33 5.95
N THR A 12 10.89 22.46 4.99
CA THR A 12 9.92 21.38 5.17
C THR A 12 10.37 20.57 6.39
N PRO A 13 9.53 20.40 7.43
CA PRO A 13 9.88 19.58 8.57
C PRO A 13 10.21 18.18 8.07
N ARG A 14 11.45 17.72 8.32
CA ARG A 14 11.90 16.37 7.93
C ARG A 14 11.04 15.35 8.66
N LEU A 15 10.17 14.65 7.92
CA LEU A 15 9.25 13.66 8.46
C LEU A 15 10.06 12.45 8.95
N ARG A 16 10.31 12.38 10.26
CA ARG A 16 10.53 11.09 10.90
C ARG A 16 9.18 10.37 10.92
N THR A 17 9.06 9.27 10.19
CA THR A 17 7.90 8.38 10.28
C THR A 17 7.93 7.69 11.65
N ARG A 18 7.16 8.20 12.60
CA ARG A 18 6.93 7.55 13.90
C ARG A 18 5.65 6.72 13.80
N LYS A 19 5.78 5.40 13.85
CA LYS A 19 4.66 4.46 13.78
C LYS A 19 4.15 4.11 15.19
N TRP A 20 2.84 3.92 15.29
CA TRP A 20 2.13 3.52 16.50
C TRP A 20 1.49 2.15 16.25
N CYS A 21 1.72 1.21 17.16
CA CYS A 21 1.05 -0.08 17.10
C CYS A 21 -0.41 0.03 17.51
N THR A 22 -1.28 -0.62 16.73
CA THR A 22 -2.74 -0.45 16.82
C THR A 22 -3.44 -1.49 17.70
N SER A 23 -2.78 -2.61 18.04
CA SER A 23 -3.33 -3.69 18.87
C SER A 23 -2.26 -4.45 19.66
N ALA A 24 -2.65 -5.19 20.71
CA ALA A 24 -1.72 -6.01 21.51
C ALA A 24 -1.07 -7.13 20.66
N ASP A 25 -1.86 -7.85 19.88
CA ASP A 25 -1.36 -8.90 18.99
C ASP A 25 -0.42 -8.33 17.92
N GLY A 26 -0.74 -7.15 17.38
CA GLY A 26 0.13 -6.46 16.42
C GLY A 26 1.47 -6.05 17.03
N ASN A 27 1.48 -5.61 18.30
CA ASN A 27 2.72 -5.30 19.02
C ASN A 27 3.60 -6.54 19.21
N GLU A 28 3.00 -7.68 19.57
CA GLU A 28 3.71 -8.94 19.73
C GLU A 28 4.29 -9.41 18.40
N ALA A 29 3.49 -9.33 17.34
CA ALA A 29 3.89 -9.71 15.99
C ALA A 29 5.08 -8.89 15.50
N GLU A 30 4.97 -7.56 15.60
CA GLU A 30 6.03 -6.61 15.28
C GLU A 30 7.30 -6.94 16.09
N SER A 31 7.18 -7.11 17.41
CA SER A 31 8.33 -7.40 18.28
C SER A 31 9.07 -8.67 17.88
N ALA A 32 8.35 -9.75 17.55
CA ALA A 32 8.96 -11.01 17.16
C ALA A 32 9.67 -10.93 15.79
N TRP A 33 9.10 -10.21 14.81
CA TRP A 33 9.75 -10.00 13.52
C TRP A 33 10.99 -9.14 13.63
N VAL A 34 10.94 -8.06 14.40
CA VAL A 34 12.10 -7.20 14.60
C VAL A 34 13.20 -7.94 15.38
N ALA A 35 12.84 -8.79 16.36
CA ALA A 35 13.80 -9.67 17.04
C ALA A 35 14.42 -10.70 16.08
N ALA A 36 13.65 -11.25 15.15
CA ALA A 36 14.13 -12.19 14.14
C ALA A 36 14.97 -11.51 13.04
N ALA A 37 14.85 -10.19 12.85
CA ALA A 37 15.46 -9.46 11.74
C ALA A 37 16.99 -9.61 11.65
N GLU A 38 17.69 -9.66 12.79
CA GLU A 38 19.14 -9.87 12.85
C GLU A 38 19.55 -11.24 12.27
N TRP A 39 18.74 -12.26 12.50
CA TRP A 39 18.99 -13.62 12.00
C TRP A 39 18.56 -13.77 10.53
N ILE A 40 17.51 -13.05 10.12
CA ILE A 40 16.95 -13.09 8.77
C ILE A 40 17.88 -12.42 7.77
N ARG A 41 18.32 -11.17 8.05
CA ARG A 41 19.03 -10.30 7.09
C ARG A 41 20.22 -10.94 6.37
N PRO A 42 21.09 -11.73 7.02
CA PRO A 42 22.21 -12.38 6.34
C PRO A 42 21.80 -13.46 5.32
N LYS A 43 20.52 -13.89 5.30
CA LYS A 43 20.02 -15.06 4.54
C LYS A 43 19.13 -14.68 3.35
N VAL A 44 18.90 -13.40 3.17
CA VAL A 44 17.91 -12.85 2.25
C VAL A 44 18.51 -11.74 1.42
N GLY A 45 18.05 -11.63 0.17
CA GLY A 45 18.46 -10.56 -0.74
C GLY A 45 17.45 -9.43 -0.84
N HIS A 46 16.16 -9.75 -0.75
CA HIS A 46 15.03 -8.87 -1.07
C HIS A 46 14.18 -8.49 0.14
N PHE A 47 13.98 -9.40 1.09
CA PHE A 47 13.27 -9.11 2.34
C PHE A 47 14.25 -8.60 3.40
N ARG A 48 14.19 -7.30 3.72
CA ARG A 48 15.19 -6.60 4.53
C ARG A 48 14.51 -5.95 5.74
N PRO A 49 14.02 -6.75 6.72
CA PRO A 49 13.33 -6.21 7.89
C PRO A 49 14.27 -5.35 8.74
N VAL A 50 13.73 -4.24 9.25
CA VAL A 50 14.46 -3.36 10.19
C VAL A 50 14.79 -4.05 11.52
N SER A 51 15.88 -3.61 12.14
CA SER A 51 16.37 -4.07 13.46
C SER A 51 15.68 -3.36 14.62
N LEU A 52 15.82 -3.92 15.83
CA LEU A 52 15.52 -3.19 17.07
C LEU A 52 16.57 -2.08 17.25
N ARG A 53 16.10 -0.87 17.55
CA ARG A 53 16.86 0.09 18.37
C ARG A 53 16.04 0.43 19.62
N PRO A 54 16.68 0.57 20.80
CA PRO A 54 16.01 1.11 21.97
C PRO A 54 15.34 2.43 21.60
N ALA A 55 14.09 2.65 22.04
CA ALA A 55 13.49 3.97 21.94
C ALA A 55 14.30 4.93 22.83
N ASP A 56 15.00 5.89 22.22
CA ASP A 56 15.75 6.90 22.98
C ASP A 56 14.77 7.65 23.91
N GLU A 57 15.16 7.89 25.16
CA GLU A 57 14.32 8.46 26.23
C GLU A 57 13.62 9.78 25.84
N THR A 58 14.21 10.55 24.92
CA THR A 58 13.63 11.79 24.34
C THR A 58 12.34 11.58 23.54
N ALA A 59 12.00 10.34 23.16
CA ALA A 59 10.73 10.02 22.51
C ALA A 59 9.53 10.07 23.47
N PHE A 60 9.75 9.93 24.79
CA PHE A 60 8.69 9.89 25.80
C PHE A 60 8.12 11.26 26.16
N ASP A 61 8.89 12.35 26.02
CA ASP A 61 8.49 13.71 26.40
C ASP A 61 7.46 14.37 25.45
N ALA A 62 7.13 13.75 24.32
CA ALA A 62 6.23 14.30 23.30
C ALA A 62 4.74 13.92 23.48
N GLY A 63 4.31 13.51 24.67
CA GLY A 63 2.92 13.10 24.94
C GLY A 63 2.62 11.67 24.46
N VAL A 64 3.62 10.79 24.50
CA VAL A 64 3.48 9.37 24.16
C VAL A 64 2.78 8.63 25.31
N SER A 65 1.48 8.38 25.14
CA SER A 65 0.69 7.56 26.06
C SER A 65 1.20 6.12 26.07
N HIS A 66 1.81 5.76 27.20
CA HIS A 66 2.05 4.44 27.80
C HIS A 66 1.55 3.19 27.01
N ARG A 67 2.50 2.27 26.74
CA ARG A 67 2.35 0.84 26.33
C ARG A 67 2.59 0.43 24.86
N ALA A 68 3.61 0.96 24.20
CA ALA A 68 4.28 0.23 23.12
C ALA A 68 5.80 0.26 23.36
N PRO A 69 6.45 -0.88 23.67
CA PRO A 69 7.87 -0.95 24.02
C PRO A 69 8.82 -0.85 22.80
N VAL A 70 8.29 -0.75 21.59
CA VAL A 70 9.08 -0.74 20.35
C VAL A 70 8.59 0.40 19.46
N THR A 71 9.44 1.41 19.25
CA THR A 71 9.33 2.26 18.06
C THR A 71 10.16 1.57 17.00
N MET A 72 9.58 1.21 15.85
CA MET A 72 10.40 0.97 14.66
C MET A 72 11.35 2.16 14.51
N GLU A 73 12.59 1.91 14.10
CA GLU A 73 13.54 2.97 13.77
C GLU A 73 12.78 4.13 13.11
N GLY A 74 13.03 5.36 13.53
CA GLY A 74 12.66 6.50 12.70
C GLY A 74 13.52 6.41 11.45
N VAL A 75 13.18 5.50 10.54
CA VAL A 75 13.92 5.23 9.31
C VAL A 75 13.78 6.48 8.49
N GLN A 76 14.85 7.26 8.46
CA GLN A 76 14.90 8.43 7.62
C GLN A 76 15.07 7.97 6.18
N GLY A 77 14.11 8.35 5.34
CA GLY A 77 14.11 7.96 3.95
C GLY A 77 12.84 8.36 3.24
N VAL A 78 12.73 7.88 2.00
CA VAL A 78 11.57 8.07 1.13
C VAL A 78 10.86 6.73 1.04
N SER A 79 9.54 6.68 1.30
CA SER A 79 8.81 5.44 1.07
C SER A 79 8.76 5.11 -0.43
N LEU A 80 8.76 3.82 -0.79
CA LEU A 80 8.69 3.44 -2.20
C LEU A 80 7.39 3.91 -2.87
N PHE A 81 6.35 4.17 -2.08
CA PHE A 81 5.11 4.78 -2.55
C PHE A 81 5.30 6.26 -2.93
N GLU A 82 5.93 7.06 -2.06
CA GLU A 82 6.28 8.46 -2.39
C GLU A 82 7.21 8.54 -3.60
N LEU A 83 8.17 7.61 -3.69
CA LEU A 83 9.07 7.50 -4.83
C LEU A 83 8.31 7.16 -6.12
N ALA A 84 7.34 6.24 -6.08
CA ALA A 84 6.49 5.92 -7.22
C ALA A 84 5.65 7.14 -7.68
N CYS A 85 5.12 7.93 -6.75
CA CYS A 85 4.46 9.20 -7.07
C CYS A 85 5.40 10.19 -7.76
N ALA A 86 6.62 10.36 -7.22
CA ALA A 86 7.63 11.25 -7.80
C ALA A 86 8.11 10.79 -9.19
N LEU A 87 8.28 9.48 -9.39
CA LEU A 87 8.61 8.87 -10.69
C LEU A 87 7.51 9.13 -11.72
N ASN A 88 6.24 8.95 -11.33
CA ASN A 88 5.11 9.24 -12.21
C ASN A 88 5.10 10.72 -12.61
N MET A 89 5.36 11.65 -11.70
CA MET A 89 5.46 13.08 -12.03
C MET A 89 6.65 13.39 -12.95
N PHE A 90 7.81 12.78 -12.70
CA PHE A 90 9.03 12.97 -13.50
C PHE A 90 8.88 12.43 -14.93
N GLY A 91 8.31 11.23 -15.05
CA GLY A 91 8.12 10.53 -16.33
C GLY A 91 6.99 11.07 -17.20
N GLN A 92 6.26 12.12 -16.77
CA GLN A 92 5.34 12.87 -17.64
C GLN A 92 6.07 13.60 -18.78
N ARG A 93 7.38 13.80 -18.66
CA ARG A 93 8.22 14.33 -19.72
C ARG A 93 8.52 13.21 -20.71
N ALA A 94 8.22 13.41 -21.99
CA ALA A 94 8.27 12.35 -23.01
C ALA A 94 9.64 11.66 -23.08
N GLU A 95 10.71 12.42 -22.92
CA GLU A 95 12.09 11.94 -22.89
C GLU A 95 12.45 11.11 -21.64
N SER A 96 11.67 11.23 -20.55
CA SER A 96 11.92 10.58 -19.26
C SER A 96 11.04 9.38 -18.99
N GLN A 97 10.00 9.15 -19.80
CA GLN A 97 8.98 8.12 -19.53
C GLN A 97 9.58 6.72 -19.45
N VAL A 98 10.42 6.33 -20.42
CA VAL A 98 11.05 5.00 -20.47
C VAL A 98 11.97 4.78 -19.27
N VAL A 99 12.77 5.79 -18.92
CA VAL A 99 13.73 5.70 -17.83
C VAL A 99 13.03 5.61 -16.48
N ALA A 100 12.01 6.44 -16.25
CA ALA A 100 11.20 6.39 -15.03
C ALA A 100 10.41 5.08 -14.92
N GLY A 101 9.89 4.57 -16.04
CA GLY A 101 9.19 3.29 -16.11
C GLY A 101 10.08 2.11 -15.74
N ARG A 102 11.36 2.13 -16.16
CA ARG A 102 12.37 1.15 -15.75
C ARG A 102 12.60 1.17 -14.23
N VAL A 103 12.77 2.36 -13.63
CA VAL A 103 12.96 2.46 -12.17
C VAL A 103 11.76 1.91 -11.41
N LEU A 104 10.54 2.27 -11.86
CA LEU A 104 9.30 1.76 -11.27
C LEU A 104 9.18 0.23 -11.39
N GLY A 105 9.56 -0.33 -12.54
CA GLY A 105 9.57 -1.78 -12.77
C GLY A 105 10.51 -2.53 -11.84
N GLU A 106 11.72 -2.02 -11.60
CA GLU A 106 12.68 -2.61 -10.65
C GLU A 106 12.18 -2.54 -9.20
N ILE A 107 11.51 -1.45 -8.80
CA ILE A 107 10.87 -1.32 -7.48
C ILE A 107 9.77 -2.37 -7.30
N VAL A 108 8.91 -2.55 -8.29
CA VAL A 108 7.84 -3.57 -8.27
C VAL A 108 8.43 -4.96 -8.20
N HIS A 109 9.43 -5.25 -9.04
CA HIS A 109 10.09 -6.54 -9.10
C HIS A 109 10.74 -6.91 -7.75
N ASP A 110 11.54 -6.02 -7.17
CA ASP A 110 12.14 -6.22 -5.85
C ASP A 110 11.08 -6.37 -4.74
N SER A 111 9.95 -5.65 -4.83
CA SER A 111 8.86 -5.76 -3.86
C SER A 111 8.19 -7.12 -3.88
N LEU A 112 7.96 -7.70 -5.07
CA LEU A 112 7.39 -9.04 -5.20
C LEU A 112 8.40 -10.13 -4.78
N ALA A 113 9.68 -9.98 -5.15
CA ALA A 113 10.72 -10.91 -4.71
C ALA A 113 10.89 -10.90 -3.17
N SER A 114 10.76 -9.72 -2.57
CA SER A 114 10.78 -9.54 -1.12
C SER A 114 9.56 -10.16 -0.43
N LEU A 115 8.36 -10.03 -1.02
CA LEU A 115 7.16 -10.72 -0.52
C LEU A 115 7.33 -12.24 -0.55
N ALA A 116 7.88 -12.80 -1.64
CA ALA A 116 8.15 -14.22 -1.74
C ALA A 116 9.12 -14.70 -0.64
N GLN A 117 10.21 -13.97 -0.41
CA GLN A 117 11.16 -14.28 0.67
C GLN A 117 10.52 -14.17 2.05
N PHE A 118 9.70 -13.14 2.29
CA PHE A 118 8.94 -12.99 3.52
C PHE A 118 8.05 -14.22 3.78
N ARG A 119 7.24 -14.64 2.79
CA ARG A 119 6.33 -15.80 2.94
C ARG A 119 7.11 -17.08 3.22
N MET A 120 8.22 -17.31 2.53
CA MET A 120 9.11 -18.45 2.80
C MET A 120 9.59 -18.47 4.26
N ILE A 121 10.00 -17.31 4.79
CA ILE A 121 10.48 -17.19 6.17
C ILE A 121 9.34 -17.35 7.17
N ALA A 122 8.23 -16.65 6.95
CA ALA A 122 7.06 -16.68 7.83
C ALA A 122 6.52 -18.10 7.97
N ASN A 123 6.46 -18.85 6.87
CA ASN A 123 5.98 -20.24 6.85
C ASN A 123 7.03 -21.25 7.36
N SER A 124 8.29 -20.85 7.57
CA SER A 124 9.34 -21.69 8.16
C SER A 124 9.36 -21.69 9.70
N GLY A 125 8.47 -20.93 10.34
CA GLY A 125 8.31 -20.91 11.80
C GLY A 125 9.33 -20.04 12.56
N VAL A 126 10.07 -19.18 11.86
CA VAL A 126 11.16 -18.36 12.43
C VAL A 126 10.72 -17.48 13.60
N THR A 127 9.51 -16.93 13.54
CA THR A 127 8.98 -16.07 14.61
C THR A 127 8.15 -16.83 15.64
N GLY A 128 7.72 -18.06 15.36
CA GLY A 128 6.88 -18.87 16.23
C GLY A 128 5.53 -18.25 16.60
N LEU A 129 5.11 -17.19 15.92
CA LEU A 129 3.87 -16.45 16.24
C LEU A 129 2.64 -17.25 15.80
N PRO A 130 1.63 -17.42 16.66
CA PRO A 130 0.34 -17.91 16.22
C PRO A 130 -0.28 -16.89 15.26
N ARG A 131 -0.81 -17.39 14.15
CA ARG A 131 -1.53 -16.57 13.17
C ARG A 131 -3.03 -16.86 13.26
N THR A 132 -3.82 -15.83 13.02
CA THR A 132 -5.28 -15.91 12.97
C THR A 132 -5.76 -15.44 11.62
N CYS A 133 -6.91 -15.92 11.16
CA CYS A 133 -7.48 -15.44 9.90
C CYS A 133 -7.72 -13.93 9.94
N TYR A 134 -7.44 -13.24 8.83
CA TYR A 134 -7.84 -11.85 8.65
C TYR A 134 -9.37 -11.75 8.59
N PRO A 135 -10.01 -10.84 9.35
CA PRO A 135 -11.47 -10.80 9.46
C PRO A 135 -12.10 -9.98 8.31
N TYR A 136 -12.07 -10.51 7.09
CA TYR A 136 -12.56 -9.83 5.89
C TYR A 136 -14.02 -9.37 6.02
N SER A 137 -14.90 -10.25 6.52
CA SER A 137 -16.34 -9.97 6.65
C SER A 137 -16.58 -8.81 7.59
N GLU A 138 -15.99 -8.85 8.78
CA GLU A 138 -16.14 -7.81 9.79
C GLU A 138 -15.60 -6.46 9.30
N GLN A 139 -14.39 -6.46 8.71
CA GLN A 139 -13.76 -5.25 8.19
C GLN A 139 -14.55 -4.64 7.03
N GLY A 140 -15.05 -5.46 6.11
CA GLY A 140 -15.87 -5.01 4.98
C GLY A 140 -17.21 -4.44 5.44
N ILE A 141 -17.92 -5.14 6.34
CA ILE A 141 -19.20 -4.67 6.89
C ILE A 141 -19.01 -3.37 7.65
N SER A 142 -17.98 -3.28 8.50
CA SER A 142 -17.66 -2.06 9.24
C SER A 142 -17.40 -0.88 8.30
N ALA A 143 -16.72 -1.11 7.18
CA ALA A 143 -16.44 -0.06 6.20
C ALA A 143 -17.72 0.42 5.49
N LEU A 144 -18.61 -0.49 5.10
CA LEU A 144 -19.91 -0.13 4.51
C LEU A 144 -20.82 0.59 5.50
N CYS A 145 -20.93 0.07 6.72
CA CYS A 145 -21.76 0.67 7.76
C CYS A 145 -21.28 2.07 8.16
N ALA A 146 -19.99 2.38 8.03
CA ALA A 146 -19.49 3.73 8.26
C ALA A 146 -20.06 4.75 7.25
N LEU A 147 -20.55 4.31 6.09
CA LEU A 147 -21.15 5.18 5.08
C LEU A 147 -22.65 5.44 5.29
N THR A 148 -23.32 4.85 6.29
CA THR A 148 -24.78 5.02 6.48
C THR A 148 -25.22 6.46 6.64
N ASP A 149 -24.36 7.31 7.21
CA ASP A 149 -24.64 8.73 7.42
C ASP A 149 -24.30 9.60 6.20
N ILE A 150 -23.71 8.99 5.16
CA ILE A 150 -23.17 9.66 3.97
C ILE A 150 -23.96 9.24 2.73
N VAL A 151 -24.44 8.00 2.71
CA VAL A 151 -25.06 7.35 1.56
C VAL A 151 -26.43 6.84 1.95
N ASP A 152 -27.46 7.49 1.42
CA ASP A 152 -28.83 6.96 1.46
C ASP A 152 -29.05 6.06 0.25
N SER A 153 -28.75 4.77 0.42
CA SER A 153 -28.91 3.76 -0.64
C SER A 153 -29.69 2.57 -0.12
N GLU A 154 -30.84 2.32 -0.77
CA GLU A 154 -31.64 1.10 -0.57
C GLU A 154 -30.83 -0.18 -0.87
N SER A 155 -29.69 -0.07 -1.57
CA SER A 155 -28.80 -1.19 -1.89
C SER A 155 -27.87 -1.59 -0.74
N LEU A 156 -27.75 -0.77 0.32
CA LEU A 156 -26.78 -1.00 1.41
C LEU A 156 -27.01 -2.32 2.17
N PRO A 157 -28.24 -2.70 2.58
CA PRO A 157 -28.46 -3.98 3.28
C PRO A 157 -28.07 -5.19 2.42
N GLY A 158 -28.37 -5.15 1.13
CA GLY A 158 -27.96 -6.19 0.18
C GLY A 158 -26.44 -6.23 0.01
N ALA A 159 -25.78 -5.08 -0.11
CA ALA A 159 -24.32 -5.00 -0.25
C ALA A 159 -23.59 -5.52 1.00
N VAL A 160 -24.13 -5.30 2.21
CA VAL A 160 -23.63 -5.88 3.46
C VAL A 160 -23.70 -7.40 3.43
N GLU A 161 -24.76 -7.97 2.89
CA GLU A 161 -24.94 -9.42 2.74
C GLU A 161 -23.99 -10.00 1.69
N ASP A 162 -23.79 -9.30 0.56
CA ASP A 162 -22.77 -9.66 -0.43
C ASP A 162 -21.35 -9.64 0.17
N ILE A 163 -21.00 -8.59 0.94
CA ILE A 163 -19.70 -8.49 1.64
C ILE A 163 -19.53 -9.60 2.68
N ARG A 164 -20.60 -9.97 3.40
CA ARG A 164 -20.55 -11.06 4.38
C ARG A 164 -20.20 -12.39 3.70
N ARG A 165 -20.85 -12.71 2.58
CA ARG A 165 -20.54 -13.93 1.81
C ARG A 165 -19.13 -13.88 1.22
N LEU A 166 -18.76 -12.75 0.63
CA LEU A 166 -17.42 -12.52 0.07
C LEU A 166 -16.33 -12.68 1.12
N GLY A 167 -16.52 -12.06 2.29
CA GLY A 167 -15.58 -12.11 3.40
C GLY A 167 -15.41 -13.53 3.93
N ALA A 168 -16.51 -14.26 4.17
CA ALA A 168 -16.45 -15.64 4.63
C ALA A 168 -15.73 -16.56 3.62
N TRP A 169 -15.91 -16.30 2.32
CA TRP A 169 -15.21 -17.03 1.26
C TRP A 169 -13.69 -16.76 1.28
N LEU A 170 -13.28 -15.51 1.44
CA LEU A 170 -11.85 -15.13 1.54
C LEU A 170 -11.20 -15.67 2.83
N GLU A 171 -11.92 -15.60 3.95
CA GLU A 171 -11.49 -16.13 5.24
C GLU A 171 -11.21 -17.64 5.15
N ALA A 172 -12.08 -18.40 4.47
CA ALA A 172 -11.91 -19.84 4.28
C ALA A 172 -10.68 -20.24 3.44
N ARG A 173 -10.05 -19.27 2.74
CA ARG A 173 -8.91 -19.47 1.84
C ARG A 173 -7.64 -18.77 2.31
N SER A 174 -7.72 -18.13 3.47
CA SER A 174 -6.61 -17.39 4.05
C SER A 174 -5.56 -18.34 4.61
N THR A 175 -4.44 -18.44 3.89
CA THR A 175 -3.37 -19.42 4.16
C THR A 175 -1.98 -18.79 4.14
N GLU A 176 -1.85 -17.58 3.61
CA GLU A 176 -0.57 -16.89 3.47
C GLU A 176 -0.34 -15.91 4.60
N ALA A 177 0.89 -15.85 5.10
CA ALA A 177 1.29 -14.86 6.08
C ALA A 177 1.04 -13.44 5.54
N PHE A 178 0.36 -12.60 6.31
CA PHE A 178 0.06 -11.23 5.89
C PHE A 178 1.19 -10.28 6.27
N ARG A 179 1.82 -9.65 5.28
CA ARG A 179 2.85 -8.64 5.56
C ARG A 179 2.28 -7.23 5.66
N ASP A 180 1.18 -6.97 4.97
CA ASP A 180 0.78 -5.61 4.59
C ASP A 180 1.83 -4.94 3.68
N ALA A 181 2.15 -5.59 2.56
CA ALA A 181 3.26 -5.29 1.64
C ALA A 181 3.08 -4.01 0.80
N HIS A 182 2.36 -3.01 1.30
CA HIS A 182 2.29 -1.70 0.66
C HIS A 182 3.68 -1.11 0.45
N LEU A 183 3.88 -0.39 -0.66
CA LEU A 183 5.12 0.34 -0.91
C LEU A 183 5.38 1.45 0.12
N LYS A 184 4.36 1.89 0.86
CA LYS A 184 4.52 2.81 2.01
C LYS A 184 5.31 2.17 3.17
N ASN A 185 5.31 0.84 3.25
CA ASN A 185 5.96 0.02 4.27
C ASN A 185 7.34 -0.50 3.81
N ARG A 186 7.87 0.09 2.73
CA ARG A 186 9.23 -0.12 2.24
C ARG A 186 9.90 1.24 2.12
N ILE A 187 11.02 1.43 2.81
CA ILE A 187 11.66 2.74 2.91
C ILE A 187 13.02 2.67 2.22
N TRP A 188 13.25 3.57 1.26
CA TRP A 188 14.57 3.85 0.73
C TRP A 188 15.32 4.73 1.72
N VAL A 189 16.31 4.17 2.41
CA VAL A 189 17.13 4.89 3.39
C VAL A 189 18.01 5.90 2.67
N THR A 190 17.71 7.18 2.85
CA THR A 190 18.45 8.30 2.24
C THR A 190 18.20 9.60 3.01
N SER A 191 19.08 10.58 2.82
CA SER A 191 18.86 11.97 3.24
C SER A 191 18.22 12.86 2.17
N GLU A 192 18.09 12.36 0.94
CA GLU A 192 17.54 13.05 -0.22
C GLU A 192 16.01 13.23 -0.12
N THR A 193 15.47 14.23 -0.84
CA THR A 193 14.02 14.26 -1.13
C THR A 193 13.65 13.21 -2.18
N ALA A 194 12.35 12.94 -2.34
CA ALA A 194 11.87 12.02 -3.37
C ALA A 194 12.27 12.49 -4.78
N GLU A 195 12.23 13.80 -5.04
CA GLU A 195 12.61 14.38 -6.33
C GLU A 195 14.11 14.25 -6.61
N GLU A 196 14.96 14.52 -5.61
CA GLU A 196 16.41 14.34 -5.70
C GLU A 196 16.78 12.88 -5.98
N LEU A 197 16.15 11.96 -5.23
CA LEU A 197 16.31 10.53 -5.40
C LEU A 197 15.90 10.09 -6.82
N VAL A 198 14.75 10.54 -7.33
CA VAL A 198 14.30 10.23 -8.71
C VAL A 198 15.33 10.65 -9.75
N VAL A 199 15.84 11.87 -9.66
CA VAL A 199 16.84 12.38 -10.62
C VAL A 199 18.06 11.47 -10.63
N ARG A 200 18.55 11.07 -9.46
CA ARG A 200 19.70 10.20 -9.33
C ARG A 200 19.44 8.80 -9.89
N LEU A 201 18.36 8.14 -9.49
CA LEU A 201 18.00 6.79 -9.95
C LEU A 201 17.77 6.72 -11.47
N CYS A 202 17.19 7.77 -12.05
CA CYS A 202 16.99 7.86 -13.50
C CYS A 202 18.32 7.99 -14.28
N THR A 203 19.43 8.35 -13.63
CA THR A 203 20.76 8.39 -14.27
C THR A 203 21.59 7.12 -14.05
N ALA A 204 21.16 6.23 -13.15
CA ALA A 204 21.88 5.01 -12.82
C ALA A 204 21.79 3.95 -13.94
N SER A 205 22.84 3.14 -14.10
CA SER A 205 22.75 1.91 -14.90
C SER A 205 21.78 0.92 -14.24
N THR A 206 21.32 -0.11 -14.97
CA THR A 206 20.40 -1.11 -14.40
C THR A 206 21.06 -1.90 -13.27
N ASP A 207 22.35 -2.23 -13.40
CA ASP A 207 23.09 -2.96 -12.37
C ASP A 207 23.29 -2.10 -11.11
N ASP A 208 23.64 -0.83 -11.29
CA ASP A 208 23.77 0.12 -10.18
C ASP A 208 22.42 0.31 -9.46
N LEU A 209 21.33 0.48 -10.20
CA LEU A 209 19.99 0.62 -9.65
C LEU A 209 19.60 -0.59 -8.78
N ARG A 210 19.87 -1.82 -9.26
CA ARG A 210 19.59 -3.04 -8.50
C ARG A 210 20.45 -3.15 -7.25
N ALA A 211 21.73 -2.85 -7.36
CA ALA A 211 22.65 -2.84 -6.21
C ALA A 211 22.20 -1.81 -5.16
N GLU A 212 21.75 -0.64 -5.60
CA GLU A 212 21.21 0.40 -4.75
C GLU A 212 19.90 -0.02 -4.06
N ILE A 213 18.93 -0.57 -4.79
CA ILE A 213 17.69 -1.09 -4.20
C ILE A 213 18.03 -2.12 -3.11
N MET A 214 18.93 -3.05 -3.40
CA MET A 214 19.37 -4.08 -2.45
C MET A 214 20.06 -3.49 -1.21
N GLY A 215 20.84 -2.43 -1.37
CA GLY A 215 21.61 -1.81 -0.29
C GLY A 215 20.86 -0.77 0.53
N SER A 216 19.81 -0.16 -0.02
CA SER A 216 19.16 1.02 0.58
C SER A 216 17.70 0.80 0.98
N VAL A 217 17.01 -0.23 0.47
CA VAL A 217 15.60 -0.45 0.80
C VAL A 217 15.45 -1.35 2.03
N VAL A 218 14.71 -0.88 3.02
CA VAL A 218 14.34 -1.66 4.22
C VAL A 218 12.83 -1.84 4.33
N ASP A 219 12.43 -2.93 4.94
CA ASP A 219 11.05 -3.31 5.18
C ASP A 219 10.66 -2.97 6.62
N VAL A 220 9.51 -2.32 6.76
CA VAL A 220 8.93 -1.90 8.04
C VAL A 220 7.48 -2.36 8.12
N ASP A 221 6.88 -2.18 9.30
CA ASP A 221 5.47 -2.44 9.59
C ASP A 221 5.10 -3.93 9.49
N PHE A 222 5.30 -4.64 10.60
CA PHE A 222 5.03 -6.07 10.74
C PHE A 222 3.84 -6.38 11.66
N GLU A 223 3.03 -5.38 12.02
CA GLU A 223 1.85 -5.56 12.89
C GLU A 223 0.84 -6.56 12.32
N SER A 224 0.74 -6.64 11.00
CA SER A 224 -0.21 -7.50 10.30
C SER A 224 0.22 -8.97 10.24
N THR A 225 1.46 -9.28 10.64
CA THR A 225 2.05 -10.62 10.48
C THR A 225 1.49 -11.68 11.42
N CYS A 226 0.66 -11.28 12.40
CA CYS A 226 -0.18 -12.20 13.17
C CYS A 226 -1.44 -12.67 12.40
N ARG A 227 -1.58 -12.29 11.13
CA ARG A 227 -2.72 -12.65 10.30
C ARG A 227 -2.34 -13.55 9.13
N ASP A 228 -3.26 -14.44 8.79
CA ASP A 228 -3.29 -15.13 7.51
C ASP A 228 -4.30 -14.44 6.59
N VAL A 229 -3.92 -14.29 5.31
CA VAL A 229 -4.69 -13.67 4.22
C VAL A 229 -4.69 -14.56 2.99
N THR A 230 -5.41 -14.16 1.95
CA THR A 230 -5.34 -14.83 0.64
C THR A 230 -3.97 -14.61 -0.01
N GLN A 231 -3.63 -15.41 -1.01
CA GLN A 231 -2.35 -15.27 -1.70
C GLN A 231 -2.21 -13.93 -2.43
N TRP A 232 -3.34 -13.25 -2.69
CA TRP A 232 -3.43 -12.04 -3.50
C TRP A 232 -3.41 -10.74 -2.71
N ASP A 233 -3.57 -10.71 -1.38
CA ASP A 233 -3.68 -9.45 -0.63
C ASP A 233 -2.42 -8.59 -0.75
N ASP A 234 -1.25 -9.14 -0.39
CA ASP A 234 0.02 -8.43 -0.49
C ASP A 234 0.42 -8.16 -1.96
N VAL A 235 0.06 -9.05 -2.88
CA VAL A 235 0.29 -8.83 -4.32
C VAL A 235 -0.54 -7.64 -4.81
N ALA A 236 -1.79 -7.53 -4.36
CA ALA A 236 -2.66 -6.41 -4.64
C ALA A 236 -2.12 -5.10 -4.05
N HIS A 237 -1.44 -5.16 -2.91
CA HIS A 237 -0.78 -4.01 -2.27
C HIS A 237 0.36 -3.43 -3.11
N ILE A 238 1.02 -4.29 -3.90
CA ILE A 238 2.15 -3.91 -4.75
C ILE A 238 1.68 -3.50 -6.15
N LEU A 239 0.67 -4.17 -6.71
CA LEU A 239 0.32 -4.02 -8.13
C LEU A 239 -0.91 -3.14 -8.39
N PHE A 240 -1.88 -3.12 -7.47
CA PHE A 240 -3.18 -2.47 -7.67
C PHE A 240 -3.29 -1.23 -6.79
N PHE A 241 -2.36 -0.30 -6.98
CA PHE A 241 -2.37 1.04 -6.40
C PHE A 241 -2.17 2.06 -7.52
N GLU A 242 -2.64 3.29 -7.35
CA GLU A 242 -2.81 4.24 -8.47
C GLU A 242 -1.52 4.53 -9.25
N MET A 243 -0.37 4.50 -8.57
CA MET A 243 0.93 4.87 -9.16
C MET A 243 1.79 3.63 -9.48
N SER A 244 1.21 2.44 -9.52
CA SER A 244 1.95 1.19 -9.79
C SER A 244 2.52 1.11 -11.20
N GLY A 245 1.97 1.89 -12.13
CA GLY A 245 2.27 1.81 -13.56
C GLY A 245 1.56 0.66 -14.28
N PHE A 246 0.74 -0.10 -13.56
CA PHE A 246 -0.16 -1.11 -14.09
C PHE A 246 -1.60 -0.67 -13.89
N ASP A 247 -2.45 -0.85 -14.90
CA ASP A 247 -3.85 -0.44 -14.84
C ASP A 247 -4.72 -1.56 -15.43
N PRO A 248 -5.53 -2.26 -14.62
CA PRO A 248 -6.37 -3.35 -15.10
C PRO A 248 -7.53 -2.86 -15.98
N LEU A 249 -7.72 -1.54 -16.11
CA LEU A 249 -8.70 -0.90 -16.98
C LEU A 249 -8.12 -0.57 -18.38
N VAL A 250 -6.79 -0.59 -18.54
CA VAL A 250 -6.10 -0.23 -19.79
C VAL A 250 -5.42 -1.47 -20.36
N ALA A 251 -5.87 -1.93 -21.54
CA ALA A 251 -5.41 -3.19 -22.14
C ALA A 251 -3.89 -3.22 -22.42
N GLU A 252 -3.29 -2.07 -22.76
CA GLU A 252 -1.84 -1.94 -22.97
C GLU A 252 -1.02 -2.05 -21.66
N ARG A 253 -1.68 -2.01 -20.50
CA ARG A 253 -1.09 -2.01 -19.16
C ARG A 253 -1.72 -3.04 -18.24
N ASP A 254 -2.22 -4.13 -18.84
CA ASP A 254 -2.89 -5.21 -18.13
C ASP A 254 -1.98 -5.80 -17.04
N VAL A 255 -2.30 -5.44 -15.79
CA VAL A 255 -1.59 -5.87 -14.58
C VAL A 255 -1.41 -7.39 -14.55
N LEU A 256 -2.44 -8.13 -14.96
CA LEU A 256 -2.44 -9.58 -14.88
C LEU A 256 -1.47 -10.15 -15.89
N ARG A 257 -1.50 -9.63 -17.11
CA ARG A 257 -0.58 -10.06 -18.17
C ARG A 257 0.87 -9.80 -17.79
N GLU A 258 1.18 -8.64 -17.23
CA GLU A 258 2.54 -8.34 -16.78
C GLU A 258 2.95 -9.20 -15.58
N TYR A 259 2.03 -9.46 -14.64
CA TYR A 259 2.28 -10.40 -13.55
C TYR A 259 2.60 -11.81 -14.07
N GLU A 260 1.80 -12.32 -15.00
CA GLU A 260 1.94 -13.68 -15.52
C GLU A 260 3.25 -13.90 -16.27
N LYS A 261 3.75 -12.88 -16.97
CA LYS A 261 5.05 -12.94 -17.66
C LYS A 261 6.21 -13.17 -16.69
N CYS A 262 6.17 -12.55 -15.52
CA CYS A 262 7.31 -12.50 -14.60
C CYS A 262 7.20 -13.53 -13.46
N TRP A 263 5.98 -13.86 -13.01
CA TRP A 263 5.75 -14.72 -11.84
C TRP A 263 4.91 -15.97 -12.13
N GLY A 264 4.45 -16.15 -13.37
CA GLY A 264 3.70 -17.34 -13.80
C GLY A 264 2.18 -17.14 -13.77
N PRO A 265 1.42 -18.11 -14.31
CA PRO A 265 -0.02 -17.98 -14.56
C PRO A 265 -0.82 -17.69 -13.28
N VAL A 266 -1.85 -16.85 -13.39
CA VAL A 266 -2.82 -16.61 -12.31
C VAL A 266 -3.65 -17.89 -12.12
N GLY A 267 -3.24 -18.72 -11.15
CA GLY A 267 -3.87 -20.03 -10.90
C GLY A 267 -5.31 -19.94 -10.39
N ASP A 268 -5.67 -18.84 -9.70
CA ASP A 268 -7.02 -18.58 -9.21
C ASP A 268 -7.43 -17.13 -9.45
N ARG A 269 -8.03 -16.89 -10.62
CA ARG A 269 -8.52 -15.57 -11.03
C ARG A 269 -9.70 -15.12 -10.19
N GLU A 270 -10.54 -16.04 -9.73
CA GLU A 270 -11.71 -15.70 -8.91
C GLU A 270 -11.26 -15.18 -7.53
N GLU A 271 -10.30 -15.85 -6.90
CA GLU A 271 -9.71 -15.39 -5.63
C GLU A 271 -9.12 -13.99 -5.78
N LEU A 272 -8.36 -13.73 -6.84
CA LEU A 272 -7.82 -12.40 -7.12
C LEU A 272 -8.93 -11.34 -7.23
N LEU A 273 -9.97 -11.60 -8.04
CA LEU A 273 -11.07 -10.64 -8.23
C LEU A 273 -11.78 -10.37 -6.90
N ARG A 274 -12.05 -11.41 -6.10
CA ARG A 274 -12.69 -11.29 -4.79
C ARG A 274 -11.82 -10.50 -3.81
N THR A 275 -10.51 -10.74 -3.79
CA THR A 275 -9.54 -9.99 -2.96
C THR A 275 -9.47 -8.53 -3.38
N VAL A 276 -9.35 -8.25 -4.69
CA VAL A 276 -9.34 -6.87 -5.22
C VAL A 276 -10.65 -6.16 -4.89
N LEU A 277 -11.80 -6.82 -5.06
CA LEU A 277 -13.11 -6.28 -4.72
C LEU A 277 -13.18 -5.90 -3.24
N MET A 278 -12.93 -6.86 -2.34
CA MET A 278 -13.01 -6.63 -0.89
C MET A 278 -12.09 -5.49 -0.44
N ARG A 279 -10.83 -5.53 -0.86
CA ARG A 279 -9.82 -4.52 -0.50
C ARG A 279 -10.20 -3.13 -1.03
N SER A 280 -10.54 -3.04 -2.31
CA SER A 280 -10.79 -1.76 -2.97
C SER A 280 -12.09 -1.13 -2.47
N THR A 281 -13.13 -1.94 -2.22
CA THR A 281 -14.36 -1.48 -1.55
C THR A 281 -14.05 -0.93 -0.16
N ARG A 282 -13.30 -1.66 0.67
CA ARG A 282 -12.93 -1.21 2.03
C ARG A 282 -12.16 0.11 1.98
N GLU A 283 -11.19 0.23 1.07
CA GLU A 283 -10.38 1.44 0.96
C GLU A 283 -11.18 2.63 0.45
N ALA A 284 -12.04 2.44 -0.55
CA ALA A 284 -12.94 3.47 -1.04
C ALA A 284 -13.88 3.98 0.06
N CYS A 285 -14.53 3.07 0.80
CA CYS A 285 -15.43 3.43 1.90
C CYS A 285 -14.69 4.20 2.99
N ARG A 286 -13.51 3.73 3.39
CA ARG A 286 -12.67 4.40 4.38
C ARG A 286 -12.31 5.81 3.94
N ARG A 287 -11.92 6.00 2.68
CA ARG A 287 -11.55 7.31 2.11
C ARG A 287 -12.74 8.27 2.06
N LEU A 288 -13.90 7.81 1.60
CA LEU A 288 -15.13 8.60 1.61
C LEU A 288 -15.50 9.05 3.02
N TRP A 289 -15.44 8.14 3.99
CA TRP A 289 -15.70 8.47 5.39
C TRP A 289 -14.71 9.50 5.94
N TYR A 290 -13.40 9.34 5.67
CA TYR A 290 -12.40 10.30 6.11
C TYR A 290 -12.58 11.66 5.44
N ALA A 291 -12.94 11.71 4.15
CA ALA A 291 -13.17 12.95 3.42
C ALA A 291 -14.36 13.73 4.02
N ASP A 292 -15.43 13.03 4.39
CA ASP A 292 -16.62 13.61 5.02
C ASP A 292 -16.38 14.01 6.49
N LYS A 293 -15.95 13.05 7.33
CA LYS A 293 -15.88 13.25 8.79
C LYS A 293 -14.62 13.96 9.25
N LEU A 294 -13.48 13.77 8.55
CA LEU A 294 -12.15 14.21 8.99
C LEU A 294 -11.29 14.76 7.82
N PRO A 295 -11.75 15.79 7.08
CA PRO A 295 -11.12 16.22 5.83
C PRO A 295 -9.64 16.62 5.96
N ARG A 296 -9.23 17.20 7.10
CA ARG A 296 -7.81 17.52 7.35
C ARG A 296 -6.96 16.26 7.49
N THR A 297 -7.48 15.23 8.13
CA THR A 297 -6.79 13.93 8.26
C THR A 297 -6.77 13.21 6.93
N TYR A 298 -7.86 13.31 6.15
CA TYR A 298 -7.93 12.77 4.80
C TYR A 298 -6.81 13.34 3.91
N LEU A 299 -6.69 14.67 3.84
CA LEU A 299 -5.63 15.32 3.05
C LEU A 299 -4.22 14.96 3.53
N ARG A 300 -4.02 14.65 4.81
CA ARG A 300 -2.70 14.22 5.31
C ARG A 300 -2.39 12.75 4.97
N ARG A 301 -3.40 11.87 5.00
CA ARG A 301 -3.20 10.42 4.85
C ARG A 301 -3.34 9.93 3.41
N TYR A 302 -4.20 10.56 2.62
CA TYR A 302 -4.62 10.06 1.31
C TYR A 302 -4.36 11.07 0.18
N ALA A 303 -3.57 12.13 0.40
CA ALA A 303 -3.32 13.15 -0.63
C ALA A 303 -2.68 12.62 -1.93
N MET A 304 -2.06 11.44 -1.89
CA MET A 304 -1.26 10.89 -2.98
C MET A 304 -2.00 9.90 -3.88
N GLU A 305 -3.20 9.48 -3.49
CA GLU A 305 -4.04 8.56 -4.25
C GLU A 305 -5.48 9.07 -4.24
N SER A 306 -6.19 8.89 -5.35
CA SER A 306 -7.60 9.21 -5.46
C SER A 306 -8.47 8.11 -4.86
N THR A 307 -9.64 8.52 -4.36
CA THR A 307 -10.71 7.57 -4.00
C THR A 307 -11.26 6.86 -5.24
N ASP A 308 -11.28 7.55 -6.38
CA ASP A 308 -11.85 7.08 -7.63
C ASP A 308 -11.13 5.85 -8.17
N THR A 309 -9.80 5.79 -8.04
CA THR A 309 -9.03 4.57 -8.37
C THR A 309 -9.56 3.33 -7.65
N PHE A 310 -9.84 3.43 -6.34
CA PHE A 310 -10.34 2.29 -5.57
C PHE A 310 -11.81 1.96 -5.90
N LEU A 311 -12.64 2.96 -6.22
CA LEU A 311 -14.00 2.72 -6.69
C LEU A 311 -14.01 2.05 -8.07
N ASP A 312 -13.16 2.49 -8.98
CA ASP A 312 -13.03 1.92 -10.33
C ASP A 312 -12.48 0.48 -10.28
N LEU A 313 -11.46 0.22 -9.45
CA LEU A 313 -10.95 -1.13 -9.21
C LEU A 313 -12.01 -2.07 -8.61
N ALA A 314 -12.76 -1.60 -7.61
CA ALA A 314 -13.84 -2.37 -7.02
C ALA A 314 -14.94 -2.67 -8.06
N ALA A 315 -15.36 -1.67 -8.85
CA ALA A 315 -16.36 -1.85 -9.89
C ALA A 315 -15.88 -2.79 -11.01
N TRP A 316 -14.60 -2.71 -11.39
CA TRP A 316 -13.98 -3.61 -12.37
C TRP A 316 -14.00 -5.07 -11.90
N ALA A 317 -13.70 -5.31 -10.62
CA ALA A 317 -13.73 -6.64 -10.04
C ALA A 317 -15.16 -7.17 -9.89
N ALA A 318 -16.07 -6.34 -9.38
CA ALA A 318 -17.48 -6.69 -9.23
C ALA A 318 -18.14 -7.04 -10.57
N GLY A 319 -17.84 -6.30 -11.64
CA GLY A 319 -18.38 -6.57 -12.98
C GLY A 319 -17.90 -7.87 -13.63
N ARG A 320 -17.07 -8.67 -12.95
CA ARG A 320 -16.55 -9.97 -13.39
C ARG A 320 -16.92 -11.11 -12.42
N LEU A 321 -17.76 -10.82 -11.42
CA LEU A 321 -18.24 -11.77 -10.43
C LEU A 321 -19.76 -11.80 -10.48
N ASP A 322 -20.36 -12.99 -10.50
CA ASP A 322 -21.81 -13.17 -10.70
C ASP A 322 -22.63 -13.11 -9.39
N ASP A 323 -21.99 -13.04 -8.22
CA ASP A 323 -22.62 -13.25 -6.91
C ASP A 323 -22.60 -12.02 -5.97
N VAL A 324 -22.33 -10.83 -6.53
CA VAL A 324 -22.14 -9.56 -5.81
C VAL A 324 -23.00 -8.41 -6.36
N ASP A 325 -24.20 -8.71 -6.86
CA ASP A 325 -25.10 -7.76 -7.55
C ASP A 325 -25.48 -6.51 -6.74
N HIS A 326 -25.69 -6.63 -5.43
CA HIS A 326 -26.05 -5.48 -4.59
C HIS A 326 -24.84 -4.60 -4.33
N LEU A 327 -23.68 -5.22 -4.10
CA LEU A 327 -22.42 -4.49 -3.97
C LEU A 327 -22.06 -3.78 -5.28
N ALA A 328 -22.24 -4.43 -6.44
CA ALA A 328 -22.02 -3.81 -7.75
C ALA A 328 -22.92 -2.58 -7.96
N ARG A 329 -24.20 -2.66 -7.59
CA ARG A 329 -25.15 -1.53 -7.63
C ARG A 329 -24.73 -0.39 -6.69
N LEU A 330 -24.32 -0.71 -5.47
CA LEU A 330 -23.83 0.28 -4.52
C LEU A 330 -22.57 0.99 -5.06
N LEU A 331 -21.60 0.24 -5.59
CA LEU A 331 -20.38 0.81 -6.17
C LEU A 331 -20.68 1.73 -7.36
N ALA A 332 -21.63 1.35 -8.23
CA ALA A 332 -22.09 2.21 -9.32
C ALA A 332 -22.72 3.52 -8.81
N TYR A 333 -23.55 3.42 -7.76
CA TYR A 333 -24.11 4.60 -7.10
C TYR A 333 -23.02 5.50 -6.51
N LEU A 334 -22.04 4.93 -5.79
CA LEU A 334 -20.95 5.70 -5.19
C LEU A 334 -20.13 6.44 -6.26
N ARG A 335 -19.82 5.78 -7.39
CA ARG A 335 -19.12 6.43 -8.51
C ARG A 335 -19.89 7.65 -9.01
N GLN A 336 -21.21 7.52 -9.22
CA GLN A 336 -22.05 8.63 -9.69
C GLN A 336 -22.20 9.74 -8.63
N ALA A 337 -22.40 9.38 -7.37
CA ALA A 337 -22.67 10.35 -6.29
C ALA A 337 -21.43 11.21 -5.95
N PHE A 338 -20.23 10.67 -6.16
CA PHE A 338 -18.97 11.32 -5.80
C PHE A 338 -18.16 11.84 -7.00
N GLU A 339 -18.59 11.60 -8.25
CA GLU A 339 -17.92 12.02 -9.50
C GLU A 339 -17.58 13.54 -9.55
N HIS A 340 -18.30 14.36 -8.79
CA HIS A 340 -18.19 15.82 -8.83
C HIS A 340 -17.98 16.48 -7.47
N GLN A 341 -17.67 15.71 -6.42
CA GLN A 341 -17.49 16.30 -5.09
C GLN A 341 -16.06 16.82 -4.88
N PRO A 342 -15.89 18.11 -4.48
CA PRO A 342 -14.57 18.75 -4.30
C PRO A 342 -13.79 18.26 -3.06
N HIS A 343 -14.28 17.24 -2.36
CA HIS A 343 -13.66 16.69 -1.14
C HIS A 343 -12.60 15.63 -1.42
N THR A 344 -12.51 15.14 -2.65
CA THR A 344 -11.41 14.29 -3.10
C THR A 344 -10.24 15.15 -3.54
N VAL A 345 -9.00 14.64 -3.37
CA VAL A 345 -7.86 15.17 -4.14
C VAL A 345 -8.37 15.26 -5.58
N PRO A 346 -8.36 16.44 -6.23
CA PRO A 346 -8.98 16.59 -7.53
C PRO A 346 -8.51 15.45 -8.40
N TYR A 347 -9.45 14.73 -9.02
CA TYR A 347 -9.20 13.59 -9.91
C TYR A 347 -8.18 14.02 -10.95
N ARG A 348 -6.90 13.83 -10.61
CA ARG A 348 -5.80 14.01 -11.53
C ARG A 348 -5.71 12.64 -12.14
N ARG A 349 -6.35 12.47 -13.31
CA ARG A 349 -5.82 11.54 -14.31
C ARG A 349 -4.41 12.00 -14.63
N TYR A 350 -3.48 11.77 -13.71
CA TYR A 350 -2.08 11.82 -14.01
C TYR A 350 -1.88 10.74 -15.07
N PRO A 351 -1.34 11.07 -16.25
CA PRO A 351 -1.04 10.06 -17.24
C PRO A 351 -0.02 9.08 -16.65
N HIS A 352 -0.43 7.98 -16.03
CA HIS A 352 0.52 7.11 -15.32
C HIS A 352 1.62 6.66 -16.29
N ILE A 353 2.86 6.57 -15.84
CA ILE A 353 3.92 5.97 -16.66
C ILE A 353 3.81 4.45 -16.58
N PRO A 354 4.00 3.71 -17.68
CA PRO A 354 4.02 2.26 -17.61
C PRO A 354 5.25 1.80 -16.81
N ALA A 355 5.07 0.89 -15.87
CA ALA A 355 6.19 0.18 -15.25
C ALA A 355 6.81 -0.77 -16.29
N LEU A 356 8.13 -0.79 -16.40
CA LEU A 356 8.87 -1.67 -17.31
C LEU A 356 9.55 -2.75 -16.50
N LEU A 357 8.88 -3.90 -16.35
CA LEU A 357 9.43 -5.05 -15.64
C LEU A 357 10.68 -5.59 -16.36
N PRO A 358 11.70 -6.03 -15.60
CA PRO A 358 12.98 -6.48 -16.15
C PRO A 358 12.95 -7.80 -16.92
#